data_AF-A0A832G900-F1
#
_entry.id   AF-A0A832G900-F1
#
_cell.length_a   1.000
_cell.length_b   1.000
_cell.length_c   1.000
_cell.angle_alpha   90.00
_cell.angle_beta   90.00
_cell.angle_gamma   90.00
#
_symmetry.space_group_name_H-M   'P 1'
#
loop_
_entity.id
_entity.type
_entity.pdbx_description
1 polymer ?
#
loop_
_entity_poly.entity_id
_entity_poly.type
_entity_poly.pdbx_seq_one_letter_code
_entity_poly.pdbx_strand_id
1 'polypeptide(L)'
;MRVNRLRELLRKGEPTIGTRIICPWPGLVEVIGYTGMYDYVEFLSEYGPYDLHDLDNLARAAELTGISTMIKIDQQPRVYLAGRALAAGIQNILFADIMSVEDAEEAVRAVRVEPRGVSGFRMDRRVGYVGVLSSPAEVVKMCEDAVVALMIERKSAVE
;
A
#
# COMPACT_ATOMS: atom_id res chain seq x y z
N MET A 1 4.83 13.98 -7.61
CA MET A 1 4.25 12.90 -6.76
C MET A 1 2.82 12.57 -7.18
N ARG A 2 2.46 11.28 -7.18
CA ARG A 2 1.07 10.87 -7.39
C ARG A 2 0.27 11.03 -6.10
N VAL A 3 -0.93 11.56 -6.23
CA VAL A 3 -1.84 11.81 -5.10
C VAL A 3 -2.32 10.48 -4.52
N ASN A 4 -2.35 10.36 -3.19
CA ASN A 4 -3.00 9.24 -2.50
C ASN A 4 -4.44 9.65 -2.17
N ARG A 5 -5.37 9.39 -3.10
CA ARG A 5 -6.79 9.76 -2.97
C ARG A 5 -7.40 9.20 -1.69
N LEU A 6 -7.07 7.96 -1.33
CA LEU A 6 -7.54 7.35 -0.09
C LEU A 6 -7.13 8.19 1.14
N ARG A 7 -5.87 8.63 1.22
CA ARG A 7 -5.40 9.49 2.32
C ARG A 7 -6.11 10.84 2.35
N GLU A 8 -6.36 11.45 1.21
CA GLU A 8 -7.05 12.75 1.13
C GLU A 8 -8.48 12.68 1.66
N LEU A 9 -9.22 11.64 1.28
CA LEU A 9 -10.59 11.42 1.76
C LEU A 9 -10.62 11.19 3.28
N LEU A 10 -9.70 10.35 3.79
CA LEU A 10 -9.58 10.13 5.24
C LEU A 10 -9.24 11.42 6.01
N ARG A 11 -8.40 12.29 5.46
CA ARG A 11 -8.08 13.61 6.08
C ARG A 11 -9.29 14.53 6.13
N LYS A 12 -10.21 14.43 5.17
CA LYS A 12 -11.45 15.20 5.13
C LYS A 12 -12.55 14.59 6.01
N GLY A 13 -12.34 13.40 6.56
CA GLY A 13 -13.38 12.65 7.25
C GLY A 13 -14.49 12.14 6.31
N GLU A 14 -14.19 12.01 5.02
CA GLU A 14 -15.13 11.53 4.01
C GLU A 14 -15.12 9.99 3.94
N PRO A 15 -16.27 9.35 3.64
CA PRO A 15 -16.32 7.92 3.41
C PRO A 15 -15.52 7.54 2.16
N THR A 16 -15.01 6.32 2.13
CA THR A 16 -14.24 5.77 1.01
C THR A 16 -14.90 4.50 0.50
N ILE A 17 -14.84 4.27 -0.82
CA ILE A 17 -15.36 3.07 -1.45
C ILE A 17 -14.19 2.30 -2.07
N GLY A 18 -13.94 1.10 -1.56
CA GLY A 18 -12.91 0.19 -2.06
C GLY A 18 -13.50 -1.04 -2.76
N THR A 19 -12.72 -1.64 -3.66
CA THR A 19 -12.97 -3.01 -4.15
C THR A 19 -11.73 -3.87 -4.03
N ARG A 20 -11.89 -5.19 -4.15
CA ARG A 20 -10.86 -6.18 -3.90
C ARG A 20 -10.58 -7.02 -5.13
N ILE A 21 -9.32 -7.36 -5.33
CA ILE A 21 -8.87 -8.31 -6.35
C ILE A 21 -7.98 -9.38 -5.69
N ILE A 22 -8.15 -10.63 -6.13
CA ILE A 22 -7.34 -11.78 -5.68
C ILE A 22 -6.37 -12.22 -6.78
N CYS A 23 -6.73 -11.99 -8.05
CA CYS A 23 -5.83 -12.26 -9.17
C CYS A 23 -4.91 -11.04 -9.42
N PRO A 24 -3.60 -11.24 -9.61
CA PRO A 24 -2.67 -10.16 -9.94
C PRO A 24 -2.76 -9.77 -11.42
N TRP A 25 -3.98 -9.52 -11.93
CA TRP A 25 -4.19 -9.13 -13.33
C TRP A 25 -4.28 -7.60 -13.47
N PRO A 26 -3.29 -6.94 -14.09
CA PRO A 26 -3.28 -5.47 -14.19
C PRO A 26 -4.45 -4.92 -15.01
N GLY A 27 -4.91 -5.66 -16.03
CA GLY A 27 -6.07 -5.26 -16.83
C GLY A 27 -7.35 -5.11 -16.00
N LEU A 28 -7.51 -5.90 -14.93
CA LEU A 28 -8.65 -5.74 -14.02
C LEU A 28 -8.56 -4.43 -13.24
N VAL A 29 -7.35 -4.04 -12.80
CA VAL A 29 -7.13 -2.75 -12.12
C VAL A 29 -7.46 -1.59 -13.05
N GLU A 30 -7.08 -1.66 -14.32
CA GLU A 30 -7.46 -0.64 -15.32
C GLU A 30 -8.97 -0.56 -15.49
N VAL A 31 -9.65 -1.70 -15.69
CA VAL A 31 -11.11 -1.76 -15.83
C VAL A 31 -11.79 -1.15 -14.59
N ILE A 32 -11.36 -1.52 -13.39
CA ILE A 32 -11.85 -0.95 -12.13
C ILE A 32 -11.63 0.57 -12.10
N GLY A 33 -10.43 1.03 -12.44
CA GLY A 33 -10.09 2.45 -12.47
C GLY A 33 -10.93 3.26 -13.44
N TYR A 34 -11.18 2.73 -14.65
CA TYR A 34 -12.02 3.39 -15.66
C TYR A 34 -13.49 3.49 -15.26
N THR A 35 -13.98 2.68 -14.31
CA THR A 35 -15.35 2.86 -13.79
C THR A 35 -15.54 4.18 -13.05
N GLY A 36 -14.47 4.72 -12.44
CA GLY A 36 -14.54 5.89 -11.57
C GLY A 36 -15.34 5.70 -10.29
N MET A 37 -15.81 4.48 -9.99
CA MET A 37 -16.70 4.18 -8.86
C MET A 37 -15.97 3.93 -7.53
N TYR A 38 -14.68 3.60 -7.59
CA TYR A 38 -13.88 3.19 -6.43
C TYR A 38 -12.76 4.20 -6.18
N ASP A 39 -12.52 4.53 -4.92
CA ASP A 39 -11.42 5.40 -4.50
C ASP A 39 -10.09 4.63 -4.46
N TYR A 40 -10.16 3.33 -4.18
CA TYR A 40 -9.00 2.45 -4.16
C TYR A 40 -9.34 1.00 -4.54
N VAL A 41 -8.33 0.29 -5.02
CA VAL A 41 -8.35 -1.17 -5.20
C VAL A 41 -7.40 -1.83 -4.21
N GLU A 42 -7.87 -2.88 -3.55
CA GLU A 42 -7.11 -3.68 -2.60
C GLU A 42 -6.70 -5.02 -3.24
N PHE A 43 -5.39 -5.27 -3.33
CA PHE A 43 -4.85 -6.56 -3.72
C PHE A 43 -4.76 -7.49 -2.49
N LEU A 44 -5.49 -8.59 -2.54
CA LEU A 44 -5.58 -9.57 -1.46
C LEU A 44 -4.45 -10.61 -1.59
N SER A 45 -3.23 -10.18 -1.26
CA SER A 45 -2.02 -10.99 -1.48
C SER A 45 -1.95 -12.28 -0.63
N GLU A 46 -2.70 -12.34 0.47
CA GLU A 46 -2.87 -13.54 1.31
C GLU A 46 -3.63 -14.68 0.61
N TYR A 47 -4.49 -14.37 -0.35
CA TYR A 47 -5.45 -15.34 -0.90
C TYR A 47 -5.10 -15.88 -2.28
N GLY A 48 -4.01 -15.41 -2.89
CA GLY A 48 -3.65 -15.77 -4.26
C GLY A 48 -2.15 -15.80 -4.48
N PRO A 49 -1.66 -16.59 -5.45
CA PRO A 49 -0.26 -16.58 -5.82
C PRO A 49 0.10 -15.24 -6.49
N TYR A 50 1.27 -14.73 -6.16
CA TYR A 50 1.87 -13.56 -6.80
C TYR A 50 3.39 -13.59 -6.64
N ASP A 51 4.08 -12.79 -7.45
CA ASP A 51 5.48 -12.46 -7.26
C ASP A 51 5.68 -10.94 -7.12
N LEU A 52 6.94 -10.51 -6.99
CA LEU A 52 7.24 -9.08 -6.83
C LEU A 52 7.04 -8.27 -8.11
N HIS A 53 7.04 -8.91 -9.30
CA HIS A 53 6.76 -8.25 -10.57
C HIS A 53 5.28 -7.92 -10.71
N ASP A 54 4.40 -8.73 -10.13
CA ASP A 54 2.97 -8.45 -10.07
C ASP A 54 2.69 -7.11 -9.37
N LEU A 55 3.40 -6.82 -8.27
CA LEU A 55 3.23 -5.56 -7.53
C LEU A 55 3.55 -4.34 -8.41
N ASP A 56 4.63 -4.43 -9.21
CA ASP A 56 4.98 -3.39 -10.18
C ASP A 56 3.83 -3.25 -11.20
N ASN A 57 3.37 -4.34 -11.80
CA ASN A 57 2.35 -4.25 -12.85
C ASN A 57 1.01 -3.72 -12.33
N LEU A 58 0.57 -4.14 -11.14
CA LEU A 58 -0.63 -3.62 -10.48
C LEU A 58 -0.52 -2.11 -10.21
N ALA A 59 0.63 -1.66 -9.71
CA ALA A 59 0.87 -0.23 -9.54
C ALA A 59 0.85 0.51 -10.89
N ARG A 60 1.43 -0.04 -11.97
CA ARG A 60 1.40 0.60 -13.32
C ARG A 60 -0.02 0.77 -13.83
N ALA A 61 -0.86 -0.24 -13.65
CA ALA A 61 -2.25 -0.18 -14.06
C ALA A 61 -3.04 0.89 -13.28
N ALA A 62 -2.90 0.92 -11.95
CA ALA A 62 -3.58 1.92 -11.12
C ALA A 62 -3.17 3.35 -11.49
N GLU A 63 -1.90 3.51 -11.84
CA GLU A 63 -1.29 4.75 -12.26
C GLU A 63 -1.85 5.35 -13.56
N LEU A 64 -2.48 4.54 -14.43
CA LEU A 64 -3.11 5.01 -15.67
C LEU A 64 -4.44 5.73 -15.41
N THR A 65 -5.12 5.39 -14.30
CA THR A 65 -6.45 5.91 -13.96
C THR A 65 -6.44 6.82 -12.74
N GLY A 66 -5.35 6.80 -11.97
CA GLY A 66 -5.23 7.57 -10.73
C GLY A 66 -5.98 6.96 -9.54
N ILE A 67 -6.47 5.72 -9.66
CA ILE A 67 -7.07 4.99 -8.54
C ILE A 67 -5.98 4.70 -7.48
N SER A 68 -6.31 4.87 -6.20
CA SER A 68 -5.38 4.49 -5.13
C SER A 68 -5.25 2.98 -4.99
N THR A 69 -4.14 2.51 -4.44
CA THR A 69 -3.87 1.08 -4.24
C THR A 69 -3.68 0.76 -2.78
N MET A 70 -4.16 -0.42 -2.38
CA MET A 70 -3.89 -1.05 -1.09
C MET A 70 -3.44 -2.49 -1.34
N ILE A 71 -2.58 -3.03 -0.48
CA ILE A 71 -2.25 -4.45 -0.45
C ILE A 71 -2.57 -5.00 0.95
N LYS A 72 -3.23 -6.16 1.00
CA LYS A 72 -3.39 -6.93 2.24
C LYS A 72 -2.19 -7.86 2.40
N ILE A 73 -1.42 -7.70 3.47
CA ILE A 73 -0.19 -8.44 3.76
C ILE A 73 -0.39 -9.35 4.97
N ASP A 74 0.07 -10.60 4.85
CA ASP A 74 0.09 -11.60 5.91
C ASP A 74 0.88 -11.19 7.16
N GLN A 75 0.71 -11.97 8.23
CA GLN A 75 1.42 -11.74 9.49
C GLN A 75 2.94 -11.65 9.29
N GLN A 76 3.54 -12.56 8.52
CA GLN A 76 4.97 -12.52 8.17
C GLN A 76 5.22 -13.02 6.75
N PRO A 77 6.20 -12.48 6.00
CA PRO A 77 7.19 -11.47 6.41
C PRO A 77 6.73 -10.02 6.15
N ARG A 78 6.02 -9.40 7.11
CA ARG A 78 5.25 -8.16 6.88
C ARG A 78 6.13 -6.95 6.54
N VAL A 79 7.28 -6.82 7.20
CA VAL A 79 8.20 -5.69 7.00
C VAL A 79 8.80 -5.71 5.60
N TYR A 80 9.21 -6.90 5.16
CA TYR A 80 9.75 -7.11 3.82
C TYR A 80 8.69 -6.78 2.76
N LEU A 81 7.50 -7.38 2.87
CA LEU A 81 6.43 -7.20 1.89
C LEU A 81 5.93 -5.75 1.83
N ALA A 82 5.80 -5.08 2.98
CA ALA A 82 5.45 -3.65 3.03
C ALA A 82 6.48 -2.79 2.28
N GLY A 83 7.78 -3.05 2.52
CA GLY A 83 8.86 -2.37 1.83
C GLY A 83 8.85 -2.60 0.32
N ARG A 84 8.56 -3.82 -0.13
CA ARG A 84 8.44 -4.18 -1.55
C ARG A 84 7.21 -3.55 -2.21
N ALA A 85 6.07 -3.57 -1.55
CA ALA A 85 4.84 -2.96 -2.04
C ALA A 85 4.99 -1.45 -2.21
N LEU A 86 5.53 -0.76 -1.20
CA LEU A 86 5.84 0.67 -1.30
C LEU A 86 6.80 0.91 -2.46
N ALA A 87 7.91 0.17 -2.55
CA ALA A 87 8.91 0.30 -3.61
C ALA A 87 8.33 0.12 -5.03
N ALA A 88 7.31 -0.73 -5.18
CA ALA A 88 6.59 -0.95 -6.44
C ALA A 88 5.64 0.21 -6.82
N GLY A 89 5.27 1.04 -5.85
CA GLY A 89 4.31 2.14 -6.02
C GLY A 89 2.93 1.88 -5.42
N ILE A 90 2.73 0.79 -4.67
CA ILE A 90 1.51 0.58 -3.90
C ILE A 90 1.49 1.57 -2.72
N GLN A 91 0.40 2.33 -2.60
CA GLN A 91 0.37 3.49 -1.71
C GLN A 91 -0.03 3.15 -0.27
N ASN A 92 -0.83 2.11 -0.07
CA ASN A 92 -1.47 1.80 1.21
C ASN A 92 -1.34 0.32 1.56
N ILE A 93 -1.38 -0.01 2.85
CA ILE A 93 -1.17 -1.38 3.32
C ILE A 93 -2.20 -1.70 4.40
N LEU A 94 -2.88 -2.84 4.26
CA LEU A 94 -3.64 -3.52 5.29
C LEU A 94 -2.79 -4.67 5.84
N PHE A 95 -2.49 -4.66 7.13
CA PHE A 95 -1.82 -5.77 7.80
C PHE A 95 -2.85 -6.70 8.42
N ALA A 96 -2.84 -7.96 7.98
CA ALA A 96 -3.64 -9.05 8.52
C ALA A 96 -3.05 -9.56 9.83
N ASP A 97 -3.85 -10.31 10.60
CA ASP A 97 -3.37 -11.10 11.74
C ASP A 97 -2.53 -10.31 12.77
N ILE A 98 -2.94 -9.07 13.04
CA ILE A 98 -2.41 -8.30 14.18
C ILE A 98 -2.90 -8.95 15.46
N MET A 99 -2.00 -9.36 16.34
CA MET A 99 -2.34 -10.06 17.58
C MET A 99 -1.87 -9.35 18.86
N SER A 100 -1.02 -8.33 18.74
CA SER A 100 -0.51 -7.56 19.88
C SER A 100 -0.23 -6.10 19.53
N VAL A 101 0.14 -5.30 20.54
CA VAL A 101 0.59 -3.92 20.35
C VAL A 101 1.90 -3.88 19.57
N GLU A 102 2.83 -4.80 19.86
CA GLU A 102 4.12 -4.91 19.17
C GLU A 102 3.92 -5.24 17.69
N ASP A 103 2.93 -6.08 17.36
CA ASP A 103 2.54 -6.36 15.98
C ASP A 103 2.10 -5.08 15.24
N ALA A 104 1.22 -4.30 15.89
CA ALA A 104 0.71 -3.04 15.35
C ALA A 104 1.82 -2.00 15.18
N GLU A 105 2.72 -1.88 16.17
CA GLU A 105 3.87 -1.01 16.10
C GLU A 105 4.82 -1.42 14.97
N GLU A 106 5.14 -2.70 14.83
CA GLU A 106 5.98 -3.19 13.74
C GLU A 106 5.36 -2.91 12.37
N ALA A 107 4.05 -3.13 12.22
CA ALA A 107 3.32 -2.82 11.00
C ALA A 107 3.43 -1.33 10.62
N VAL A 108 3.26 -0.43 11.58
CA VAL A 108 3.42 1.02 11.36
C VAL A 108 4.87 1.37 11.03
N ARG A 109 5.84 0.84 11.78
CA ARG A 109 7.27 1.07 11.54
C ARG A 109 7.73 0.57 10.17
N ALA A 110 7.14 -0.51 9.65
CA ALA A 110 7.46 -1.03 8.32
C ALA A 110 7.19 -0.02 7.19
N VAL A 111 6.24 0.88 7.41
CA VAL A 111 5.78 1.86 6.41
C VAL A 111 6.43 3.23 6.61
N ARG A 112 6.62 3.65 7.87
CA ARG A 112 7.21 4.96 8.19
C ARG A 112 8.72 4.98 7.97
N VAL A 113 9.23 6.17 7.67
CA VAL A 113 10.66 6.42 7.53
C VAL A 113 11.34 6.63 8.88
N GLU A 114 12.67 6.47 8.93
CA GLU A 114 13.46 6.85 10.09
C GLU A 114 13.18 8.31 10.52
N PRO A 115 13.13 8.61 11.84
CA PRO A 115 13.38 7.71 12.97
C PRO A 115 12.14 6.93 13.45
N ARG A 116 10.97 7.09 12.82
CA ARG A 116 9.70 6.48 13.27
C ARG A 116 9.46 5.08 12.72
N GLY A 117 10.29 4.63 11.79
CA GLY A 117 10.17 3.33 11.16
C GLY A 117 11.45 2.95 10.43
N VAL A 118 11.34 1.93 9.58
CA VAL A 118 12.47 1.30 8.87
C VAL A 118 12.33 1.42 7.34
N SER A 119 11.28 2.08 6.85
CA SER A 119 11.18 2.44 5.44
C SER A 119 12.22 3.48 5.08
N GLY A 120 12.60 3.53 3.82
CA GLY A 120 13.70 4.39 3.39
C GLY A 120 13.66 4.75 1.92
N PHE A 121 14.56 5.65 1.57
CA PHE A 121 14.84 6.06 0.21
C PHE A 121 15.67 4.99 -0.50
N ARG A 122 15.19 4.52 -1.64
CA ARG A 122 15.88 3.54 -2.50
C ARG A 122 15.69 3.99 -3.95
N MET A 123 16.61 3.60 -4.83
CA MET A 123 16.46 3.78 -6.29
C MET A 123 15.45 2.78 -6.88
N ASP A 124 14.28 2.71 -6.25
CA ASP A 124 13.14 1.89 -6.66
C ASP A 124 12.21 2.68 -7.58
N ARG A 125 11.06 2.09 -7.92
CA ARG A 125 10.16 2.66 -8.91
C ARG A 125 9.54 3.97 -8.44
N ARG A 126 9.30 4.17 -7.13
CA ARG A 126 8.72 5.41 -6.61
C ARG A 126 9.55 6.64 -6.98
N VAL A 127 10.86 6.46 -7.18
CA VAL A 127 11.80 7.51 -7.57
C VAL A 127 12.22 7.42 -9.04
N GLY A 128 11.59 6.55 -9.84
CA GLY A 128 11.94 6.38 -11.25
C GLY A 128 13.28 5.69 -11.48
N TYR A 129 13.71 4.80 -10.58
CA TYR A 129 14.99 4.09 -10.65
C TYR A 129 16.17 5.08 -10.75
N VAL A 130 16.98 4.98 -11.81
CA VAL A 130 18.11 5.89 -12.09
C VAL A 130 17.67 7.27 -12.61
N GLY A 131 16.38 7.45 -12.90
CA GLY A 131 15.83 8.71 -13.39
C GLY A 131 15.62 9.77 -12.29
N VAL A 132 15.62 9.38 -11.01
CA VAL A 132 15.52 10.27 -9.83
C VAL A 132 14.37 11.28 -9.96
N LEU A 133 13.17 10.76 -10.24
CA LEU A 133 11.93 11.52 -10.43
C LEU A 133 11.29 12.00 -9.12
N SER A 134 11.87 11.65 -7.97
CA SER A 134 11.39 12.10 -6.65
C SER A 134 12.56 12.29 -5.70
N SER A 135 12.51 13.38 -4.95
CA SER A 135 13.48 13.73 -3.91
C SER A 135 13.27 12.89 -2.64
N PRO A 136 14.27 12.85 -1.73
CA PRO A 136 14.11 12.21 -0.43
C PRO A 136 12.91 12.75 0.37
N ALA A 137 12.68 14.06 0.35
CA ALA A 137 11.54 14.68 1.03
C ALA A 137 10.19 14.20 0.49
N GLU A 138 10.11 13.95 -0.82
CA GLU A 138 8.92 13.40 -1.45
C GLU A 138 8.69 11.94 -1.05
N VAL A 139 9.73 11.11 -0.96
CA VAL A 139 9.60 9.74 -0.47
C VAL A 139 9.16 9.69 0.99
N VAL A 140 9.72 10.58 1.83
CA VAL A 140 9.24 10.74 3.22
C VAL A 140 7.75 11.05 3.22
N LYS A 141 7.32 12.02 2.41
CA LYS A 141 5.90 12.37 2.30
C LYS A 141 5.04 11.20 1.81
N MET A 142 5.49 10.42 0.82
CA MET A 142 4.77 9.21 0.36
C MET A 142 4.55 8.22 1.51
N CYS A 143 5.58 7.96 2.32
CA CYS A 143 5.50 7.05 3.46
C CYS A 143 4.63 7.59 4.60
N GLU A 144 4.56 8.91 4.79
CA GLU A 144 3.66 9.56 5.75
C GLU A 144 2.20 9.58 5.27
N ASP A 145 2.00 9.81 3.98
CA ASP A 145 0.69 9.80 3.35
C ASP A 145 0.14 8.37 3.21
N ALA A 146 0.99 7.33 3.21
CA ALA A 146 0.56 5.93 3.18
C ALA A 146 -0.41 5.60 4.32
N VAL A 147 -1.58 5.07 3.95
CA VAL A 147 -2.58 4.58 4.91
C VAL A 147 -2.14 3.20 5.38
N VAL A 148 -2.01 3.08 6.70
CA VAL A 148 -1.72 1.82 7.39
C VAL A 148 -3.01 1.40 8.06
N ALA A 149 -3.59 0.32 7.59
CA ALA A 149 -4.75 -0.31 8.19
C ALA A 149 -4.30 -1.56 8.95
N LEU A 150 -4.89 -1.78 10.12
CA LEU A 150 -4.63 -2.93 10.97
C LEU A 150 -5.92 -3.75 11.04
N MET A 151 -5.85 -5.01 10.67
CA MET A 151 -7.01 -5.89 10.73
C MET A 151 -7.17 -6.45 12.14
N ILE A 152 -8.26 -6.06 12.81
CA ILE A 152 -8.64 -6.59 14.12
C ILE A 152 -9.57 -7.79 13.87
N GLU A 153 -8.97 -8.97 13.74
CA GLU A 153 -9.67 -10.22 13.38
C GLU A 153 -9.35 -11.41 14.29
N ARG A 154 -8.50 -11.20 15.29
CA ARG A 154 -8.15 -12.17 16.33
C ARG A 154 -8.69 -11.72 17.67
N LYS A 155 -9.02 -12.68 18.54
CA LYS A 155 -9.49 -12.37 19.90
C LYS A 155 -8.47 -11.51 20.67
N SER A 156 -7.18 -11.84 20.57
CA SER A 156 -6.11 -11.08 21.22
C SER A 156 -5.91 -9.67 20.67
N ALA A 157 -6.46 -9.36 19.49
CA ALA A 157 -6.42 -8.02 18.90
C ALA A 157 -7.55 -7.12 19.43
N VAL A 158 -8.61 -7.72 19.99
CA VAL A 158 -9.77 -7.03 20.56
C VAL A 158 -9.57 -6.72 22.04
N GLU A 159 -8.88 -7.62 22.75
CA GLU A 159 -8.53 -7.49 24.17
C GLU A 159 -7.41 -6.47 24.39
#